data_AF-A0A2P6RTQ7-F1
#
_entry.id   AF-A0A2P6RTQ7-F1
#
_cell.length_a   1.000
_cell.length_b   1.000
_cell.length_c   1.000
_cell.angle_alpha   90.00
_cell.angle_beta   90.00
_cell.angle_gamma   90.00
#
_symmetry.space_group_name_H-M   'P 1'
#
loop_
_entity.id
_entity.type
_entity.pdbx_description
1 polymer ?
#
loop_
_entity_poly.entity_id
_entity_poly.type
_entity_poly.pdbx_seq_one_letter_code
_entity_poly.pdbx_strand_id
1 'polypeptide(L)'
;MAVVEYRRPRRQSAPDPLSLSSIKWPDSDPTLSSILLNSYTDVVLAEHRKWPHHPFSALVDPSGKIYARGSQDMKCNGLQYLEAIRRLKASGFKQTRTVYLSFVPDEEIGGHDGAEKFAESDIFKALNVGIVLDEGLASPSEHYRAFYAERCPWWLIIKATGAPGHGAKLYDNTAMENILKSIESVRRFRASQFDLVKAGLKAEGEVVSVNMAFLKAGTPCPTGSIGLLFSSNRLRFLVLLLGSFLIVRFVFFFFAQFILLSN
;
A
#
# COMPACT_ATOMS: atom_id res chain seq x y z
N MET A 1 -15.16 24.25 -8.92
CA MET A 1 -13.72 24.24 -8.54
C MET A 1 -13.40 22.87 -7.94
N ALA A 2 -12.27 22.26 -8.33
CA ALA A 2 -11.82 20.98 -7.76
C ALA A 2 -10.68 21.25 -6.76
N VAL A 3 -10.79 20.68 -5.57
CA VAL A 3 -9.76 20.72 -4.53
C VAL A 3 -9.09 19.36 -4.49
N VAL A 4 -7.76 19.34 -4.54
CA VAL A 4 -6.97 18.13 -4.37
C VAL A 4 -6.45 18.11 -2.94
N GLU A 5 -6.80 17.05 -2.21
CA GLU A 5 -6.30 16.78 -0.88
C GLU A 5 -5.41 15.54 -0.93
N TYR A 6 -4.16 15.67 -0.50
CA TYR A 6 -3.38 14.50 -0.15
C TYR A 6 -3.95 13.90 1.13
N ARG A 7 -4.29 12.61 1.11
CA ARG A 7 -4.86 11.96 2.30
C ARG A 7 -4.17 10.63 2.56
N ARG A 8 -3.39 10.60 3.63
CA ARG A 8 -2.77 9.38 4.17
C ARG A 8 -3.85 8.31 4.46
N PRO A 9 -3.54 7.01 4.34
CA PRO A 9 -4.46 5.93 4.68
C PRO A 9 -5.11 6.15 6.06
N ARG A 10 -6.41 5.87 6.18
CA ARG A 10 -7.14 6.04 7.44
C ARG A 10 -6.72 4.93 8.41
N ARG A 11 -6.27 5.33 9.60
CA ARG A 11 -6.13 4.49 10.80
C ARG A 11 -7.32 3.54 11.00
N GLN A 12 -7.06 2.25 11.08
CA GLN A 12 -7.67 1.46 12.15
C GLN A 12 -6.78 1.68 13.38
N SER A 13 -7.39 1.91 14.54
CA SER A 13 -6.65 2.13 15.79
C SER A 13 -5.79 0.90 16.10
N ALA A 14 -4.50 0.96 15.75
CA ALA A 14 -3.49 0.09 16.32
C ALA A 14 -3.15 0.61 17.74
N PRO A 15 -2.85 -0.27 18.71
CA PRO A 15 -2.37 0.15 20.01
C PRO A 15 -0.95 0.76 19.90
N ASP A 16 -0.68 1.84 20.65
CA ASP A 16 0.67 2.43 20.85
C ASP A 16 1.47 1.65 21.91
N PRO A 17 2.83 1.68 21.92
CA PRO A 17 3.76 2.01 20.83
C PRO A 17 4.58 0.77 20.40
N LEU A 18 4.95 0.71 19.11
CA LEU A 18 6.09 -0.05 18.57
C LEU A 18 6.40 -1.38 19.29
N SER A 19 5.69 -2.46 18.95
CA SER A 19 6.16 -3.81 19.27
C SER A 19 7.34 -4.19 18.36
N LEU A 20 8.39 -3.38 18.37
CA LEU A 20 9.63 -3.66 17.67
C LEU A 20 10.40 -4.71 18.47
N SER A 21 10.52 -5.91 17.90
CA SER A 21 11.41 -6.92 18.45
C SER A 21 12.70 -6.90 17.65
N SER A 22 13.83 -6.61 18.30
CA SER A 22 15.15 -6.68 17.68
C SER A 22 16.03 -7.75 18.31
N ILE A 23 16.72 -8.52 17.48
CA ILE A 23 17.67 -9.56 17.92
C ILE A 23 19.04 -9.20 17.39
N LYS A 24 20.05 -9.20 18.27
CA LYS A 24 21.45 -8.92 17.92
C LYS A 24 22.26 -10.21 17.81
N TRP A 25 22.99 -10.38 16.72
CA TRP A 25 24.05 -11.36 16.56
C TRP A 25 25.40 -10.64 16.41
N PRO A 26 26.20 -10.57 17.50
CA PRO A 26 27.37 -9.70 17.59
C PRO A 26 28.55 -10.19 16.75
N ASP A 27 29.25 -9.26 16.12
CA ASP A 27 30.40 -9.49 15.24
C ASP A 27 31.73 -9.83 15.92
N SER A 28 32.73 -10.08 15.05
CA SER A 28 34.14 -10.05 15.39
C SER A 28 34.80 -8.67 15.26
N ASP A 29 34.23 -7.75 14.47
CA ASP A 29 34.78 -6.40 14.25
C ASP A 29 33.69 -5.31 14.38
N PRO A 30 33.62 -4.62 15.54
CA PRO A 30 32.58 -3.64 15.83
C PRO A 30 32.76 -2.29 15.11
N THR A 31 33.86 -2.11 14.36
CA THR A 31 34.11 -0.87 13.60
C THR A 31 33.34 -0.83 12.28
N LEU A 32 32.87 -1.99 11.80
CA LEU A 32 32.16 -2.12 10.54
C LEU A 32 30.66 -1.83 10.70
N SER A 33 30.06 -1.19 9.70
CA SER A 33 28.60 -1.02 9.63
C SER A 33 27.87 -2.37 9.67
N SER A 34 26.75 -2.41 10.38
CA SER A 34 25.94 -3.61 10.61
C SER A 34 25.02 -3.95 9.43
N ILE A 35 24.47 -5.15 9.47
CA ILE A 35 23.44 -5.64 8.55
C ILE A 35 22.13 -5.75 9.32
N LEU A 36 21.05 -5.18 8.78
CA LEU A 36 19.70 -5.33 9.31
C LEU A 36 18.89 -6.25 8.40
N LEU A 37 18.38 -7.34 8.96
CA LEU A 37 17.40 -8.22 8.31
C LEU A 37 16.01 -7.84 8.81
N ASN A 38 15.24 -7.15 7.97
CA ASN A 38 13.92 -6.66 8.32
C ASN A 38 12.83 -7.64 7.89
N SER A 39 11.79 -7.76 8.72
CA SER A 39 10.56 -8.46 8.38
C SER A 39 9.40 -7.77 9.08
N TYR A 40 8.31 -7.46 8.38
CA TYR A 40 7.11 -6.99 9.07
C TYR A 40 6.26 -8.17 9.57
N THR A 41 5.35 -7.88 10.49
CA THR A 41 4.58 -8.89 11.24
C THR A 41 3.07 -8.80 11.06
N ASP A 42 2.59 -7.62 10.68
CA ASP A 42 1.22 -7.40 10.26
C ASP A 42 0.95 -8.09 8.93
N VAL A 43 -0.34 -8.22 8.62
CA VAL A 43 -0.83 -8.88 7.42
C VAL A 43 -2.10 -8.20 6.98
N VAL A 44 -2.35 -8.11 5.67
CA VAL A 44 -3.66 -7.65 5.18
C VAL A 44 -4.82 -8.52 5.66
N LEU A 45 -6.00 -7.92 5.65
CA LEU A 45 -7.27 -8.61 5.94
C LEU A 45 -7.47 -9.84 5.06
N ALA A 46 -8.08 -10.88 5.65
CA ALA A 46 -8.46 -12.11 4.96
C ALA A 46 -9.98 -12.27 4.88
N GLU A 47 -10.51 -12.38 3.66
CA GLU A 47 -11.91 -12.70 3.42
C GLU A 47 -12.15 -14.21 3.61
N HIS A 48 -12.43 -14.63 4.84
CA HIS A 48 -12.49 -16.05 5.24
C HIS A 48 -13.31 -16.94 4.30
N ARG A 49 -14.43 -16.43 3.76
CA ARG A 49 -15.32 -17.18 2.85
C ARG A 49 -14.69 -17.52 1.50
N LYS A 50 -13.65 -16.80 1.07
CA LYS A 50 -12.94 -17.03 -0.20
C LYS A 50 -11.76 -17.97 -0.05
N TRP A 51 -11.41 -18.37 1.18
CA TRP A 51 -10.30 -19.26 1.41
C TRP A 51 -10.79 -20.72 1.46
N PRO A 52 -10.08 -21.66 0.81
CA PRO A 52 -10.39 -23.09 0.93
C PRO A 52 -10.11 -23.64 2.34
N HIS A 53 -9.21 -22.99 3.07
CA HIS A 53 -8.84 -23.31 4.45
C HIS A 53 -8.86 -22.06 5.30
N HIS A 54 -9.03 -22.19 6.62
CA HIS A 54 -9.01 -21.01 7.49
C HIS A 54 -7.68 -20.24 7.34
N PRO A 55 -7.69 -18.93 7.04
CA PRO A 55 -6.49 -18.18 6.64
C PRO A 55 -5.40 -18.13 7.73
N PHE A 56 -5.75 -18.35 9.00
CA PHE A 56 -4.80 -18.34 10.10
C PHE A 56 -4.56 -19.73 10.71
N SER A 57 -4.94 -20.80 10.01
CA SER A 57 -4.73 -22.17 10.49
C SER A 57 -3.33 -22.72 10.21
N ALA A 58 -2.57 -22.10 9.31
CA ALA A 58 -1.27 -22.60 8.84
C ALA A 58 -1.34 -24.06 8.36
N LEU A 59 -2.39 -24.40 7.62
CA LEU A 59 -2.58 -25.76 7.10
C LEU A 59 -1.45 -26.09 6.12
N VAL A 60 -0.83 -27.25 6.33
CA VAL A 60 0.15 -27.84 5.42
C VAL A 60 -0.55 -28.89 4.58
N ASP A 61 -0.48 -28.77 3.26
CA ASP A 61 -1.06 -29.78 2.37
C ASP A 61 -0.12 -31.00 2.19
N PRO A 62 -0.59 -32.10 1.58
CA PRO A 62 0.26 -33.27 1.32
C PRO A 62 1.46 -33.01 0.40
N SER A 63 1.47 -31.91 -0.35
CA SER A 63 2.59 -31.49 -1.19
C SER A 63 3.62 -30.62 -0.43
N GLY A 64 3.35 -30.34 0.86
CA GLY A 64 4.21 -29.53 1.72
C GLY A 64 3.96 -28.02 1.63
N LYS A 65 2.91 -27.57 0.95
CA LYS A 65 2.58 -26.15 0.83
C LYS A 65 1.83 -25.66 2.06
N ILE A 66 2.19 -24.47 2.54
CA ILE A 66 1.57 -23.83 3.70
C ILE A 66 0.53 -22.80 3.25
N TYR A 67 -0.73 -23.06 3.60
CA TYR A 67 -1.87 -22.19 3.34
C TYR A 67 -2.17 -21.34 4.57
N ALA A 68 -1.62 -20.13 4.60
CA ALA A 68 -1.99 -19.12 5.59
C ALA A 68 -1.75 -17.70 5.09
N ARG A 69 -2.55 -16.75 5.59
CA ARG A 69 -2.25 -15.33 5.48
C ARG A 69 -0.94 -15.06 6.22
N GLY A 70 -0.01 -14.40 5.53
CA GLY A 70 1.33 -14.14 6.04
C GLY A 70 2.36 -15.21 5.70
N SER A 71 1.96 -16.39 5.18
CA SER A 71 2.93 -17.47 4.92
C SER A 71 3.91 -17.14 3.79
N GLN A 72 3.46 -16.40 2.78
CA GLN A 72 4.30 -15.89 1.69
C GLN A 72 4.73 -14.43 1.93
N ASP A 73 3.90 -13.64 2.60
CA ASP A 73 3.99 -12.18 2.62
C ASP A 73 3.82 -11.64 4.05
N MET A 74 4.89 -11.46 4.82
CA MET A 74 6.27 -11.88 4.53
C MET A 74 6.88 -12.78 5.61
N LYS A 75 6.05 -13.47 6.43
CA LYS A 75 6.54 -14.21 7.62
C LYS A 75 7.52 -15.34 7.28
N CYS A 76 7.50 -15.86 6.06
CA CYS A 76 8.52 -16.80 5.59
C CYS A 76 9.94 -16.20 5.64
N ASN A 77 10.12 -14.93 5.30
CA ASN A 77 11.44 -14.29 5.27
C ASN A 77 12.02 -14.21 6.68
N GLY A 78 11.23 -13.71 7.64
CA GLY A 78 11.62 -13.67 9.05
C GLY A 78 12.03 -15.05 9.60
N LEU A 79 11.27 -16.10 9.25
CA LEU A 79 11.61 -17.47 9.66
C LEU A 79 12.88 -17.99 8.98
N GLN A 80 13.07 -17.71 7.69
CA GLN A 80 14.28 -18.07 6.95
C GLN A 80 15.53 -17.42 7.55
N TYR A 81 15.45 -16.14 7.96
CA TYR A 81 16.56 -15.46 8.64
C TYR A 81 16.93 -16.15 9.95
N LEU A 82 15.93 -16.45 10.79
CA LEU A 82 16.15 -17.15 12.05
C LEU A 82 16.80 -18.52 11.85
N GLU A 83 16.30 -19.30 10.88
CA GLU A 83 16.82 -20.64 10.58
C GLU A 83 18.23 -20.58 10.00
N ALA A 84 18.52 -19.63 9.09
CA ALA A 84 19.85 -19.43 8.54
C ALA A 84 20.86 -19.09 9.64
N ILE A 85 20.53 -18.17 10.53
CA ILE A 85 21.39 -17.78 11.66
C ILE A 85 21.60 -18.94 12.61
N ARG A 86 20.55 -19.71 12.92
CA ARG A 86 20.66 -20.90 13.76
C ARG A 86 21.64 -21.92 13.18
N ARG A 87 21.56 -22.19 11.87
CA ARG A 87 22.46 -23.12 11.16
C ARG A 87 23.90 -22.60 11.12
N LEU A 88 24.10 -21.31 10.83
CA LEU A 88 25.44 -20.70 10.80
C LEU A 88 26.10 -20.71 12.19
N LYS A 89 25.33 -20.43 13.24
CA LYS A 89 25.83 -20.56 14.62
C LYS A 89 26.21 -22.01 14.94
N ALA A 90 25.38 -22.98 14.55
CA ALA A 90 25.64 -24.39 14.79
C ALA A 90 26.87 -24.92 14.04
N SER A 91 27.22 -24.34 12.89
CA SER A 91 28.45 -24.69 12.14
C SER A 91 29.71 -23.99 12.66
N GLY A 92 29.59 -23.14 13.69
CA GLY A 92 30.72 -22.37 14.24
C GLY A 92 31.13 -21.18 13.37
N PHE A 93 30.29 -20.76 12.41
CA PHE A 93 30.55 -19.60 11.58
C PHE A 93 30.64 -18.33 12.44
N LYS A 94 31.69 -17.53 12.21
CA LYS A 94 31.89 -16.22 12.84
C LYS A 94 31.79 -15.15 11.77
N GLN A 95 30.78 -14.31 11.89
CA GLN A 95 30.48 -13.22 10.98
C GLN A 95 31.32 -11.97 11.32
N THR A 96 31.74 -11.25 10.28
CA THR A 96 32.58 -10.06 10.42
C THR A 96 31.80 -8.81 10.83
N ARG A 97 30.51 -8.72 10.48
CA ARG A 97 29.63 -7.56 10.76
C ARG A 97 28.48 -7.95 11.68
N THR A 98 28.07 -7.03 12.56
CA THR A 98 26.93 -7.31 13.44
C THR A 98 25.69 -7.50 12.58
N VAL A 99 24.91 -8.54 12.88
CA VAL A 99 23.63 -8.78 12.22
C VAL A 99 22.52 -8.48 13.21
N TYR A 100 21.63 -7.58 12.85
CA TYR A 100 20.39 -7.29 13.55
C TYR A 100 19.21 -7.90 12.78
N LEU A 101 18.21 -8.36 13.52
CA LEU A 101 16.91 -8.75 12.97
C LEU A 101 15.89 -7.79 13.54
N SER A 102 15.04 -7.21 12.71
CA SER A 102 13.91 -6.39 13.15
C SER A 102 12.59 -7.02 12.70
N PHE A 103 11.65 -7.05 13.65
CA PHE A 103 10.25 -7.36 13.39
C PHE A 103 9.42 -6.10 13.58
N VAL A 104 8.98 -5.50 12.47
CA VAL A 104 8.23 -4.22 12.48
C VAL A 104 6.73 -4.44 12.28
N PRO A 105 5.86 -3.61 12.85
CA PRO A 105 4.46 -3.56 12.47
C PRO A 105 4.22 -2.55 11.33
N ASP A 106 2.97 -2.47 10.89
CA ASP A 106 2.39 -1.34 10.16
C ASP A 106 2.77 -1.22 8.67
N GLU A 107 3.56 -2.15 8.12
CA GLU A 107 4.06 -2.06 6.74
C GLU A 107 2.90 -2.00 5.72
N GLU A 108 1.89 -2.86 5.90
CA GLU A 108 0.79 -3.06 4.95
C GLU A 108 -0.12 -1.82 4.82
N ILE A 109 0.01 -0.87 5.76
CA ILE A 109 -0.71 0.41 5.76
C ILE A 109 0.21 1.63 5.61
N GLY A 110 1.50 1.42 5.35
CA GLY A 110 2.48 2.45 4.96
C GLY A 110 3.68 2.60 5.89
N GLY A 111 3.78 1.83 6.97
CA GLY A 111 4.96 1.76 7.85
C GLY A 111 5.20 2.99 8.73
N HIS A 112 4.24 3.91 8.83
CA HIS A 112 4.40 5.19 9.51
C HIS A 112 4.64 5.04 11.02
N ASP A 113 3.87 4.17 11.68
CA ASP A 113 4.01 3.92 13.12
C ASP A 113 5.03 2.78 13.41
N GLY A 114 5.58 2.15 12.35
CA GLY A 114 6.57 1.07 12.41
C GLY A 114 7.95 1.50 11.89
N ALA A 115 8.25 1.15 10.64
CA ALA A 115 9.57 1.33 10.03
C ALA A 115 10.02 2.81 9.96
N GLU A 116 9.12 3.76 9.67
CA GLU A 116 9.46 5.19 9.60
C GLU A 116 9.94 5.72 10.95
N LYS A 117 9.13 5.55 12.00
CA LYS A 117 9.54 5.92 13.37
C LYS A 117 10.80 5.20 13.83
N PHE A 118 10.95 3.93 13.47
CA PHE A 118 12.15 3.18 13.80
C PHE A 118 13.39 3.81 13.14
N ALA A 119 13.33 4.09 11.84
CA ALA A 119 14.43 4.72 11.10
C ALA A 119 14.80 6.12 11.64
N GLU A 120 13.83 6.89 12.12
CA GLU A 120 14.07 8.22 12.72
C GLU A 120 14.64 8.15 14.15
N SER A 121 14.51 7.01 14.83
CA SER A 121 14.87 6.84 16.23
C SER A 121 16.39 6.83 16.45
N ASP A 122 16.81 7.23 17.66
CA ASP A 122 18.22 7.12 18.07
C ASP A 122 18.66 5.66 18.23
N ILE A 123 17.71 4.73 18.42
CA ILE A 123 17.98 3.29 18.43
C ILE A 123 18.54 2.87 17.07
N PHE A 124 17.86 3.22 15.97
CA PHE A 124 18.32 2.86 14.62
C PHE A 124 19.67 3.49 14.28
N LYS A 125 19.88 4.77 14.65
CA LYS A 125 21.19 5.42 14.49
C LYS A 125 22.30 4.66 15.21
N ALA A 126 22.04 4.20 16.44
CA ALA A 126 23.00 3.44 17.23
C ALA A 126 23.30 2.03 16.66
N LEU A 127 22.45 1.49 15.78
CA LEU A 127 22.72 0.21 15.13
C LEU A 127 23.83 0.32 14.06
N ASN A 128 24.16 1.52 13.58
CA ASN A 128 25.16 1.76 12.52
C ASN A 128 24.90 0.88 11.29
N VAL A 129 23.66 0.86 10.79
CA VAL A 129 23.24 -0.03 9.69
C VAL A 129 23.82 0.45 8.36
N GLY A 130 24.60 -0.41 7.70
CA GLY A 130 25.10 -0.14 6.34
C GLY A 130 24.30 -0.84 5.25
N ILE A 131 23.62 -1.94 5.59
CA ILE A 131 22.80 -2.72 4.66
C ILE A 131 21.51 -3.13 5.35
N VAL A 132 20.38 -2.92 4.68
CA VAL A 132 19.08 -3.47 5.06
C VAL A 132 18.65 -4.48 4.00
N LEU A 133 18.30 -5.70 4.43
CA LEU A 133 17.56 -6.66 3.60
C LEU A 133 16.10 -6.64 4.05
N ASP A 134 15.20 -6.44 3.11
CA ASP A 134 13.76 -6.43 3.33
C ASP A 134 13.05 -7.42 2.39
N GLU A 135 11.72 -7.39 2.39
CA GLU A 135 10.91 -8.12 1.41
C GLU A 135 11.35 -7.86 -0.04
N GLY A 136 11.23 -8.91 -0.86
CA GLY A 136 11.22 -8.79 -2.30
C GLY A 136 10.12 -9.67 -2.89
N LEU A 137 10.02 -9.69 -4.23
CA LEU A 137 9.06 -10.54 -4.90
C LEU A 137 9.32 -12.04 -4.66
N ALA A 138 8.25 -12.78 -4.40
CA ALA A 138 8.30 -14.24 -4.36
C ALA A 138 8.84 -14.82 -5.68
N SER A 139 9.70 -15.83 -5.58
CA SER A 139 10.27 -16.53 -6.73
C SER A 139 9.78 -17.98 -6.78
N PRO A 140 9.38 -18.50 -7.95
CA PRO A 140 9.02 -19.91 -8.10
C PRO A 140 10.24 -20.85 -8.16
N SER A 141 11.46 -20.29 -8.18
CA SER A 141 12.72 -21.04 -8.27
C SER A 141 13.76 -20.49 -7.30
N GLU A 142 14.94 -21.10 -7.27
CA GLU A 142 16.09 -20.70 -6.44
C GLU A 142 16.76 -19.39 -6.91
N HIS A 143 16.22 -18.74 -7.95
CA HIS A 143 16.74 -17.46 -8.44
C HIS A 143 15.94 -16.31 -7.85
N TYR A 144 16.56 -15.56 -6.94
CA TYR A 144 15.97 -14.40 -6.29
C TYR A 144 16.30 -13.12 -7.04
N ARG A 145 15.33 -12.20 -7.10
CA ARG A 145 15.55 -10.85 -7.66
C ARG A 145 15.88 -9.91 -6.51
N ALA A 146 17.02 -9.21 -6.64
CA ALA A 146 17.38 -8.13 -5.72
C ALA A 146 16.81 -6.82 -6.25
N PHE A 147 16.13 -6.08 -5.38
CA PHE A 147 15.62 -4.74 -5.67
C PHE A 147 16.44 -3.73 -4.88
N TYR A 148 16.77 -2.59 -5.51
CA TYR A 148 17.51 -1.49 -4.90
C TYR A 148 16.69 -0.19 -4.85
N ALA A 149 15.44 -0.26 -5.32
CA ALA A 149 14.50 0.85 -5.32
C ALA A 149 13.08 0.31 -5.40
N GLU A 150 12.14 1.08 -4.87
CA GLU A 150 10.73 0.76 -4.85
C GLU A 150 9.88 1.96 -5.27
N ARG A 151 8.58 1.71 -5.42
CA ARG A 151 7.63 2.80 -5.67
C ARG A 151 6.96 3.25 -4.38
N CYS A 152 6.99 4.55 -4.12
CA CYS A 152 6.28 5.21 -3.06
C CYS A 152 4.79 5.43 -3.42
N PRO A 153 3.84 4.83 -2.69
CA PRO A 153 2.42 5.06 -2.89
C PRO A 153 1.98 6.44 -2.39
N TRP A 154 1.15 7.12 -3.18
CA TRP A 154 0.58 8.44 -2.91
C TRP A 154 -0.93 8.38 -3.07
N TRP A 155 -1.65 8.66 -1.97
CA TRP A 155 -3.11 8.66 -1.99
C TRP A 155 -3.65 10.08 -2.14
N LEU A 156 -4.31 10.33 -3.27
CA LEU A 156 -4.92 11.63 -3.58
C LEU A 156 -6.44 11.53 -3.52
N ILE A 157 -7.08 12.54 -2.92
CA ILE A 157 -8.52 12.73 -2.97
C ILE A 157 -8.83 13.99 -3.77
N ILE A 158 -9.59 13.83 -4.85
CA ILE A 158 -10.09 14.98 -5.62
C ILE A 158 -11.55 15.18 -5.22
N LYS A 159 -11.85 16.37 -4.71
CA LYS A 159 -13.21 16.81 -4.39
C LYS A 159 -13.65 17.88 -5.36
N ALA A 160 -14.82 17.70 -5.94
CA ALA A 160 -15.43 18.73 -6.77
C ALA A 160 -16.73 19.20 -6.12
N THR A 161 -16.93 20.51 -6.10
CA THR A 161 -18.16 21.16 -5.66
C THR A 161 -18.81 21.90 -6.82
N GLY A 162 -20.13 22.03 -6.75
CA GLY A 162 -20.95 22.76 -7.71
C GLY A 162 -22.36 22.95 -7.15
N ALA A 163 -23.12 23.84 -7.76
CA ALA A 163 -24.47 24.14 -7.31
C ALA A 163 -25.39 22.91 -7.45
N PRO A 164 -26.15 22.53 -6.40
CA PRO A 164 -27.19 21.53 -6.54
C PRO A 164 -28.35 22.11 -7.33
N GLY A 165 -29.11 21.24 -8.02
CA GLY A 165 -30.14 21.71 -8.92
C GLY A 165 -31.17 20.64 -9.25
N HIS A 166 -32.34 21.12 -9.67
CA HIS A 166 -33.36 20.24 -10.22
C HIS A 166 -32.83 19.63 -11.52
N GLY A 167 -32.76 18.30 -11.65
CA GLY A 167 -32.16 17.64 -12.83
C GLY A 167 -32.95 17.75 -14.13
N ALA A 168 -33.98 18.59 -14.15
CA ALA A 168 -34.69 19.02 -15.36
C ALA A 168 -34.17 20.36 -15.88
N LYS A 169 -33.34 21.02 -15.09
CA LYS A 169 -32.64 22.25 -15.42
C LYS A 169 -31.17 21.91 -15.62
N LEU A 170 -30.58 22.51 -16.64
CA LEU A 170 -29.15 22.45 -16.87
C LEU A 170 -28.50 23.57 -16.08
N TYR A 171 -27.43 23.24 -15.38
CA TYR A 171 -26.61 24.17 -14.62
C TYR A 171 -25.17 24.00 -15.06
N ASP A 172 -24.47 25.11 -15.25
CA ASP A 172 -23.03 25.08 -15.51
C ASP A 172 -22.24 24.89 -14.21
N ASN A 173 -21.02 24.37 -14.34
CA ASN A 173 -20.06 24.21 -13.24
C ASN A 173 -20.59 23.29 -12.13
N THR A 174 -21.33 22.25 -12.51
CA THR A 174 -21.76 21.23 -11.54
C THR A 174 -20.56 20.50 -10.96
N ALA A 175 -20.74 19.89 -9.79
CA ALA A 175 -19.70 19.05 -9.19
C ALA A 175 -19.26 17.92 -10.14
N MET A 176 -20.21 17.36 -10.91
CA MET A 176 -19.94 16.30 -11.87
C MET A 176 -19.12 16.78 -13.07
N GLU A 177 -19.45 17.91 -13.67
CA GLU A 177 -18.65 18.47 -14.76
C GLU A 177 -17.23 18.79 -14.31
N ASN A 178 -17.10 19.38 -13.12
CA ASN A 178 -15.81 19.74 -12.56
C ASN A 178 -14.94 18.51 -12.27
N ILE A 179 -15.50 17.43 -11.72
CA ILE A 179 -14.70 16.21 -11.51
C ILE A 179 -14.33 15.52 -12.81
N LEU A 180 -15.23 15.52 -13.81
CA LEU A 180 -14.97 14.83 -15.07
C LEU A 180 -13.76 15.42 -15.79
N LYS A 181 -13.56 16.74 -15.68
CA LYS A 181 -12.32 17.42 -16.15
C LYS A 181 -11.07 16.84 -15.47
N SER A 182 -11.10 16.66 -14.15
CA SER A 182 -9.98 16.07 -13.40
C SER A 182 -9.75 14.60 -13.75
N ILE A 183 -10.82 13.82 -13.86
CA ILE A 183 -10.76 12.40 -14.24
C ILE A 183 -10.15 12.25 -15.63
N GLU A 184 -10.58 13.06 -16.60
CA GLU A 184 -10.05 13.00 -17.95
C GLU A 184 -8.56 13.36 -17.99
N SER A 185 -8.13 14.36 -17.22
CA SER A 185 -6.71 14.70 -17.08
C SER A 185 -5.88 13.52 -16.54
N VAL A 186 -6.34 12.89 -15.45
CA VAL A 186 -5.66 11.71 -14.86
C VAL A 186 -5.66 10.53 -15.83
N ARG A 187 -6.76 10.30 -16.55
CA ARG A 187 -6.88 9.22 -17.53
C ARG A 187 -5.89 9.41 -18.68
N ARG A 188 -5.77 10.64 -19.20
CA ARG A 188 -4.79 10.99 -20.25
C ARG A 188 -3.36 10.80 -19.78
N PHE A 189 -3.03 11.24 -18.56
CA PHE A 189 -1.71 11.01 -17.97
C PHE A 189 -1.40 9.51 -17.83
N ARG A 190 -2.33 8.73 -17.29
CA ARG A 190 -2.16 7.27 -17.18
C ARG A 190 -1.96 6.61 -18.55
N ALA A 191 -2.73 7.03 -19.56
CA ALA A 191 -2.58 6.53 -20.91
C ALA A 191 -1.18 6.82 -21.47
N SER A 192 -0.67 8.05 -21.31
CA SER A 192 0.66 8.40 -21.80
C SER A 192 1.77 7.61 -21.08
N GLN A 193 1.63 7.33 -19.79
CA GLN A 193 2.56 6.43 -19.07
C GLN A 193 2.51 5.00 -19.62
N PHE A 194 1.31 4.50 -19.93
CA PHE A 194 1.14 3.15 -20.45
C PHE A 194 1.62 2.99 -21.90
N ASP A 195 1.48 4.04 -22.71
CA ASP A 195 1.98 4.06 -24.08
C ASP A 195 3.51 3.95 -24.11
N LEU A 196 4.23 4.57 -23.16
CA LEU A 196 5.68 4.41 -23.01
C LEU A 196 6.08 2.96 -22.73
N VAL A 197 5.32 2.26 -21.88
CA VAL A 197 5.56 0.83 -21.57
C VAL A 197 5.26 -0.04 -22.78
N LYS A 198 4.12 0.17 -23.45
CA LYS A 198 3.74 -0.59 -24.65
C LYS A 198 4.71 -0.42 -25.81
N ALA A 199 5.27 0.78 -25.97
CA ALA A 199 6.28 1.06 -26.98
C ALA A 199 7.66 0.48 -26.62
N GLY A 200 7.83 -0.13 -25.43
CA GLY A 200 9.11 -0.64 -24.95
C GLY A 200 10.12 0.46 -24.62
N LEU A 201 9.69 1.72 -24.49
CA LEU A 201 10.55 2.86 -24.19
C LEU A 201 10.91 2.96 -22.71
N LYS A 202 10.07 2.38 -21.84
CA LYS A 202 10.27 2.31 -20.40
C LYS A 202 9.83 0.96 -19.85
N ALA A 203 10.55 0.44 -18.86
CA ALA A 203 10.10 -0.69 -18.08
C ALA A 203 8.90 -0.30 -17.21
N GLU A 204 8.11 -1.29 -16.78
CA GLU A 204 6.95 -1.04 -15.94
C GLU A 204 7.35 -0.24 -14.69
N GLY A 205 8.42 -0.64 -14.00
CA GLY A 205 8.95 0.03 -12.80
C GLY A 205 9.28 1.52 -12.95
N GLU A 206 9.52 2.00 -14.17
CA GLU A 206 10.02 3.35 -14.47
C GLU A 206 8.92 4.37 -14.83
N VAL A 207 7.66 3.94 -14.85
CA VAL A 207 6.51 4.81 -15.10
C VAL A 207 5.67 5.02 -13.85
N VAL A 208 4.95 6.14 -13.82
CA VAL A 208 3.99 6.43 -12.74
C VAL A 208 2.69 5.71 -13.03
N SER A 209 2.33 4.78 -12.15
CA SER A 209 1.03 4.11 -12.21
C SER A 209 0.00 4.89 -11.40
N VAL A 210 -1.19 5.05 -11.96
CA VAL A 210 -2.31 5.76 -11.31
C VAL A 210 -3.58 4.94 -11.47
N ASN A 211 -4.26 4.66 -10.36
CA ASN A 211 -5.52 3.92 -10.36
C ASN A 211 -6.61 4.70 -9.62
N MET A 212 -7.81 4.71 -10.21
CA MET A 212 -9.02 5.23 -9.55
C MET A 212 -9.61 4.10 -8.71
N ALA A 213 -9.60 4.28 -7.39
CA ALA A 213 -10.05 3.24 -6.45
C ALA A 213 -11.50 3.43 -6.02
N PHE A 214 -12.00 4.68 -5.99
CA PHE A 214 -13.31 4.99 -5.44
C PHE A 214 -13.87 6.29 -6.01
N LEU A 215 -15.17 6.32 -6.31
CA LEU A 215 -15.94 7.49 -6.73
C LEU A 215 -17.26 7.53 -5.92
N LYS A 216 -17.50 8.62 -5.20
CA LYS A 216 -18.78 8.88 -4.52
C LYS A 216 -19.43 10.15 -5.06
N ALA A 217 -20.65 10.04 -5.59
CA ALA A 217 -21.39 11.11 -6.24
C ALA A 217 -22.83 11.27 -5.71
N GLY A 218 -23.31 12.51 -5.64
CA GLY A 218 -24.69 12.85 -5.32
C GLY A 218 -25.13 12.50 -3.88
N THR A 219 -26.43 12.66 -3.62
CA THR A 219 -27.06 12.17 -2.38
C THR A 219 -27.88 10.93 -2.72
N PRO A 220 -27.51 9.74 -2.18
CA PRO A 220 -28.34 8.56 -2.31
C PRO A 220 -29.63 8.71 -1.49
N CYS A 221 -30.77 8.40 -2.09
CA CYS A 221 -32.05 8.28 -1.37
C CYS A 221 -32.18 6.86 -0.77
N PRO A 222 -32.51 6.70 0.52
CA PRO A 222 -32.51 5.40 1.21
C PRO A 222 -33.46 4.33 0.63
N THR A 223 -34.49 4.73 -0.11
CA THR A 223 -35.52 3.82 -0.66
C THR A 223 -35.23 3.34 -2.09
N GLY A 224 -34.04 3.62 -2.64
CA GLY A 224 -33.72 3.33 -4.04
C GLY A 224 -34.56 4.14 -5.06
N SER A 225 -35.43 5.02 -4.57
CA SER A 225 -36.29 5.88 -5.37
C SER A 225 -35.74 7.30 -5.32
N ILE A 226 -35.34 7.81 -6.49
CA ILE A 226 -35.25 9.26 -6.70
C ILE A 226 -36.72 9.75 -6.64
N GLY A 227 -37.07 10.51 -5.60
CA GLY A 227 -38.45 10.73 -5.17
C GLY A 227 -39.40 11.22 -6.28
N LEU A 228 -40.52 10.53 -6.42
CA LEU A 228 -41.63 10.80 -7.33
C LEU A 228 -42.89 11.08 -6.49
N LEU A 229 -43.46 12.28 -6.60
CA LEU A 229 -44.85 12.53 -6.19
C LEU A 229 -45.60 13.08 -7.41
N PHE A 230 -46.56 12.32 -7.92
CA PHE A 230 -47.46 12.74 -8.99
C PHE A 230 -48.88 12.88 -8.45
N SER A 231 -49.51 14.01 -8.77
CA SER A 231 -50.96 14.09 -8.93
C SER A 231 -51.26 14.26 -10.42
N SER A 232 -52.09 13.34 -10.94
CA SER A 232 -52.77 13.35 -12.24
C SER A 232 -51.95 13.07 -13.52
N ASN A 233 -52.13 11.85 -14.02
CA ASN A 233 -52.25 11.42 -15.43
C ASN A 233 -51.47 12.23 -16.49
N ARG A 234 -50.16 11.97 -16.60
CA ARG A 234 -49.39 11.91 -17.86
C ARG A 234 -47.96 11.47 -17.56
N LEU A 235 -47.51 10.38 -18.19
CA LEU A 235 -46.14 9.85 -18.07
C LEU A 235 -45.13 10.89 -18.58
N ARG A 236 -44.28 11.43 -17.69
CA ARG A 236 -43.14 12.27 -18.06
C ARG A 236 -41.97 12.00 -17.12
N PHE A 237 -40.79 11.76 -17.69
CA PHE A 237 -39.53 11.52 -16.97
C PHE A 237 -38.98 12.82 -16.40
N LEU A 238 -38.56 12.79 -15.12
CA LEU A 238 -37.96 13.93 -14.43
C LEU A 238 -36.98 13.41 -13.35
N VAL A 239 -35.70 13.79 -13.44
CA VAL A 239 -34.66 13.44 -12.46
C VAL A 239 -34.37 14.67 -11.59
N LEU A 240 -34.29 14.51 -10.27
CA LEU A 240 -33.95 15.54 -9.28
C LEU A 240 -32.83 14.98 -8.40
N LEU A 241 -31.66 15.62 -8.39
CA LEU A 241 -30.53 15.24 -7.52
C LEU A 241 -30.14 16.43 -6.65
N LEU A 242 -30.55 16.38 -5.38
CA LEU A 242 -30.09 17.29 -4.33
C LEU A 242 -28.88 16.66 -3.65
N GLY A 243 -27.65 17.11 -3.93
CA GLY A 243 -26.44 16.70 -3.20
C GLY A 243 -25.16 17.43 -3.62
N SER A 244 -24.46 18.02 -2.64
CA SER A 244 -23.46 19.08 -2.85
C SER A 244 -21.98 18.65 -2.82
N PHE A 245 -21.65 17.36 -2.77
CA PHE A 245 -20.24 16.93 -2.66
C PHE A 245 -19.95 15.62 -3.39
N LEU A 246 -18.76 15.55 -3.97
CA LEU A 246 -18.21 14.38 -4.63
C LEU A 246 -16.77 14.13 -4.15
N ILE A 247 -16.41 12.86 -3.92
CA ILE A 247 -15.07 12.44 -3.47
C ILE A 247 -14.57 11.34 -4.40
N VAL A 248 -13.41 11.54 -5.03
CA VAL A 248 -12.67 10.51 -5.78
C VAL A 248 -11.36 10.23 -5.11
N ARG A 249 -11.00 8.95 -4.87
CA ARG A 249 -9.70 8.56 -4.32
C ARG A 249 -8.85 7.89 -5.39
N PHE A 250 -7.64 8.41 -5.59
CA PHE A 250 -6.60 7.86 -6.46
C PHE A 250 -5.46 7.29 -5.61
N VAL A 251 -4.81 6.25 -6.13
CA VAL A 251 -3.51 5.77 -5.65
C VAL A 251 -2.52 5.97 -6.78
N PHE A 252 -1.50 6.76 -6.52
CA PHE A 252 -0.34 6.99 -7.37
C PHE A 252 0.82 6.17 -6.82
N PHE A 253 1.72 5.70 -7.66
CA PHE A 253 2.97 5.07 -7.25
C PHE A 253 4.12 5.84 -7.92
N PHE A 254 4.90 6.58 -7.14
CA PHE A 254 6.06 7.36 -7.59
C PHE A 254 7.35 6.59 -7.34
N PHE A 255 8.41 6.88 -8.06
CA PHE A 255 9.72 6.32 -7.73
C PHE A 255 10.28 7.02 -6.48
N ALA A 256 10.62 6.27 -5.43
CA ALA A 256 11.41 6.79 -4.32
C ALA A 256 12.75 6.05 -4.31
N GLN A 257 13.81 6.83 -4.48
CA GLN A 257 15.18 6.31 -4.37
C GLN A 257 15.53 6.29 -2.89
N PHE A 258 15.37 5.15 -2.22
CA PHE A 258 16.04 4.93 -0.94
C PHE A 258 17.52 4.72 -1.22
N ILE A 259 18.29 5.77 -0.97
CA ILE A 259 19.73 5.79 -1.10
C ILE A 259 20.32 4.88 -0.01
N LEU A 260 21.25 4.01 -0.42
CA LEU A 260 22.35 3.48 0.39
C LEU A 260 22.87 4.58 1.32
N LEU A 261 22.47 4.59 2.59
CA LEU A 261 23.08 5.45 3.59
C LEU A 261 24.46 4.87 3.94
N SER A 262 25.41 5.16 3.05
CA SER A 262 26.84 5.12 3.32
C SER A 262 27.26 6.53 3.73
N ASN A 263 27.48 6.72 5.02
CA ASN A 263 28.57 7.53 5.55
C ASN A 263 28.99 6.95 6.91
#